data_AF-A0A966QPG1-F1
#
_entry.id   AF-A0A966QPG1-F1
#
_cell.length_a   1.000
_cell.length_b   1.000
_cell.length_c   1.000
_cell.angle_alpha   90.00
_cell.angle_beta   90.00
_cell.angle_gamma   90.00
#
_symmetry.space_group_name_H-M   'P 1'
#
loop_
_entity.id
_entity.type
_entity.pdbx_description
1 polymer ?
#
loop_
_entity_poly.entity_id
_entity_poly.type
_entity_poly.pdbx_seq_one_letter_code
_entity_poly.pdbx_strand_id
1 'polypeptide(L)'
;MYVKRKDTGEELFRGPASSAKAFYGNGTRLLDRIVDTTDPDNPVEIQAGVLVELELCYEDTTPEKLLYLADTDWYVVREQETGKPMPVEVRARRSAIRVSL
;
A
#
# COMPACT_ATOMS: atom_id res chain seq x y z
N MET A 1 5.96 4.65 6.79
CA MET A 1 5.77 3.45 5.96
C MET A 1 6.33 3.68 4.58
N TYR A 2 6.74 2.60 3.95
CA TYR A 2 7.25 2.61 2.60
C TYR A 2 6.73 1.40 1.83
N VAL A 3 6.67 1.53 0.52
CA VAL A 3 6.30 0.46 -0.40
C VAL A 3 7.53 0.16 -1.22
N LYS A 4 7.88 -1.12 -1.26
CA LYS A 4 8.96 -1.59 -2.12
C LYS A 4 8.46 -2.65 -3.08
N ARG A 5 9.18 -2.86 -4.17
CA ARG A 5 8.96 -4.04 -5.01
C ARG A 5 9.46 -5.29 -4.29
N LYS A 6 8.74 -6.40 -4.38
CA LYS A 6 9.19 -7.68 -3.80
C LYS A 6 10.36 -8.30 -4.55
N ASP A 7 10.42 -8.11 -5.85
CA ASP A 7 11.43 -8.71 -6.73
C ASP A 7 12.80 -8.03 -6.59
N THR A 8 12.84 -6.70 -6.52
CA THR A 8 14.09 -5.93 -6.48
C THR A 8 14.38 -5.31 -5.12
N GLY A 9 13.38 -5.17 -4.25
CA GLY A 9 13.49 -4.42 -2.99
C GLY A 9 13.53 -2.90 -3.18
N GLU A 10 13.38 -2.40 -4.40
CA GLU A 10 13.38 -0.98 -4.73
C GLU A 10 12.21 -0.25 -4.05
N GLU A 11 12.51 0.82 -3.32
CA GLU A 11 11.51 1.67 -2.68
C GLU A 11 10.82 2.56 -3.73
N LEU A 12 9.51 2.37 -3.89
CA LEU A 12 8.69 3.12 -4.85
C LEU A 12 7.93 4.27 -4.22
N PHE A 13 7.70 4.19 -2.91
CA PHE A 13 6.92 5.18 -2.18
C PHE A 13 7.31 5.18 -0.71
N ARG A 14 7.32 6.37 -0.12
CA ARG A 14 7.47 6.59 1.32
C ARG A 14 6.57 7.73 1.75
N GLY A 15 5.76 7.50 2.77
CA GLY A 15 4.79 8.50 3.21
C GLY A 15 3.75 7.97 4.19
N PRO A 16 2.66 8.71 4.41
CA PRO A 16 1.57 8.31 5.30
C PRO A 16 0.67 7.22 4.67
N ALA A 17 0.01 6.44 5.53
CA ALA A 17 -0.89 5.34 5.14
C ALA A 17 -2.06 5.76 4.26
N SER A 18 -2.59 6.97 4.48
CA SER A 18 -3.64 7.54 3.65
C SER A 18 -3.25 7.64 2.17
N SER A 19 -1.99 8.00 1.89
CA SER A 19 -1.44 8.08 0.54
C SER A 19 -1.06 6.72 -0.04
N ALA A 20 -0.89 5.70 0.82
CA ALA A 20 -0.58 4.34 0.40
C ALA A 20 -1.84 3.51 0.05
N LYS A 21 -3.04 4.10 0.07
CA LYS A 21 -4.33 3.41 -0.20
C LYS A 21 -4.29 2.56 -1.48
N ALA A 22 -3.61 3.04 -2.53
CA ALA A 22 -3.45 2.36 -3.81
C ALA A 22 -2.69 1.02 -3.74
N PHE A 23 -2.01 0.74 -2.63
CA PHE A 23 -1.19 -0.46 -2.44
C PHE A 23 -1.82 -1.51 -1.53
N TYR A 24 -2.94 -1.19 -0.85
CA TYR A 24 -3.66 -2.13 -0.01
C TYR A 24 -4.61 -3.01 -0.84
N GLY A 25 -4.58 -4.33 -0.62
CA GLY A 25 -5.61 -5.26 -1.09
C GLY A 25 -5.26 -6.13 -2.29
N ASN A 26 -4.38 -5.69 -3.20
CA ASN A 26 -3.98 -6.50 -4.36
C ASN A 26 -2.48 -6.82 -4.42
N GLY A 27 -1.62 -6.11 -3.67
CA GLY A 27 -0.19 -6.41 -3.60
C GLY A 27 0.53 -6.40 -4.95
N THR A 28 -0.08 -5.91 -6.03
CA THR A 28 0.49 -5.85 -7.37
C THR A 28 0.20 -4.52 -8.04
N ARG A 29 1.19 -3.93 -8.71
CA ARG A 29 1.04 -2.69 -9.49
C ARG A 29 1.70 -2.85 -10.85
N LEU A 30 1.08 -2.27 -11.88
CA LEU A 30 1.69 -2.18 -13.20
C LEU A 30 2.70 -1.02 -13.20
N LEU A 31 3.97 -1.32 -13.43
CA LEU A 31 5.06 -0.34 -13.50
C LEU A 31 5.75 -0.40 -14.86
N ASP A 32 6.64 0.57 -15.12
CA ASP A 32 7.47 0.66 -16.33
C ASP A 32 6.68 0.73 -17.66
N ARG A 33 5.41 1.15 -17.58
CA ARG A 33 4.56 1.38 -18.74
C ARG A 33 4.89 2.72 -19.38
N ILE A 34 5.27 2.70 -20.66
CA ILE A 34 5.51 3.92 -21.44
C ILE A 34 4.38 4.06 -22.47
N VAL A 35 3.62 5.14 -22.34
CA VAL A 35 2.58 5.53 -23.29
C VAL A 35 3.02 6.81 -23.97
N ASP A 36 3.07 6.79 -25.30
CA ASP A 36 3.21 7.99 -26.10
C ASP A 36 1.91 8.79 -26.02
N THR A 37 2.00 10.02 -25.52
CA THR A 37 0.86 10.95 -25.45
C THR A 37 1.08 12.17 -26.33
N THR A 38 2.01 12.09 -27.30
CA THR A 38 2.29 13.18 -28.24
C THR A 38 1.07 13.49 -29.12
N ASP A 39 0.25 12.47 -29.41
CA ASP A 39 -1.13 12.62 -29.89
C ASP A 39 -2.12 12.37 -28.73
N PRO A 40 -2.76 13.40 -28.18
CA PRO A 40 -3.72 13.26 -27.09
C PRO A 40 -4.97 12.45 -27.47
N ASP A 41 -5.34 12.43 -28.76
CA ASP A 41 -6.53 11.75 -29.25
C ASP A 41 -6.25 10.27 -29.54
N ASN A 42 -4.97 9.89 -29.73
CA ASN A 42 -4.54 8.50 -29.97
C ASN A 42 -3.27 8.14 -29.19
N PRO A 43 -3.36 7.94 -27.88
CA PRO A 43 -2.22 7.49 -27.10
C PRO A 43 -1.81 6.06 -27.50
N VAL A 44 -0.51 5.84 -27.76
CA VAL A 44 0.04 4.54 -28.17
C VAL A 44 0.94 3.98 -27.07
N GLU A 45 0.73 2.72 -26.67
CA GLU A 45 1.61 2.05 -25.73
C GLU A 45 2.89 1.59 -26.44
N ILE A 46 4.01 2.23 -26.12
CA ILE A 46 5.33 1.91 -26.71
C ILE A 46 5.99 0.77 -25.95
N GLN A 47 5.76 0.69 -24.63
CA GLN A 47 6.32 -0.35 -23.78
C GLN A 47 5.27 -0.89 -22.82
N ALA A 48 5.04 -2.20 -22.90
CA ALA A 48 4.15 -2.92 -22.01
C ALA A 48 4.66 -2.82 -20.57
N GLY A 49 3.75 -2.45 -19.66
CA GLY A 49 4.07 -2.44 -18.23
C GLY A 49 4.25 -3.85 -17.68
N VAL A 50 5.05 -3.97 -16.61
CA VAL A 50 5.24 -5.22 -15.88
C VAL A 50 4.38 -5.20 -14.63
N LEU A 51 3.61 -6.28 -14.41
CA LEU A 51 2.87 -6.47 -13.17
C LEU A 51 3.86 -6.92 -12.09
N VAL A 52 4.19 -6.02 -11.16
CA VAL A 52 5.12 -6.32 -10.06
C VAL A 52 4.36 -6.52 -8.76
N GLU A 53 4.81 -7.48 -7.95
CA GLU A 53 4.33 -7.59 -6.58
C GLU A 53 5.00 -6.53 -5.69
N LEU A 54 4.20 -5.88 -4.86
CA LEU A 54 4.58 -4.84 -3.93
C LEU A 54 4.45 -5.34 -2.50
N GLU A 55 5.38 -4.91 -1.67
CA GLU A 55 5.38 -5.16 -0.24
C GLU A 55 5.21 -3.85 0.51
N LEU A 56 4.19 -3.82 1.36
CA LEU A 56 3.96 -2.74 2.29
C LEU A 56 4.82 -2.93 3.53
N CYS A 57 5.78 -2.04 3.75
CA CYS A 57 6.70 -2.12 4.86
C CYS A 57 6.44 -1.01 5.87
N TYR A 58 6.56 -1.37 7.15
CA TYR A 58 6.52 -0.44 8.27
C TYR A 58 7.91 -0.42 8.92
N GLU A 59 8.41 0.77 9.25
CA GLU A 59 9.72 1.01 9.89
C GLU A 59 9.72 0.79 11.41
N ASP A 60 8.60 0.32 11.96
CA ASP A 60 8.41 0.02 13.39
C ASP A 60 8.68 1.20 14.35
N THR A 61 8.66 2.42 13.83
CA THR A 61 8.84 3.65 14.62
C THR A 61 7.57 3.97 15.44
N THR A 62 7.72 4.64 16.59
CA THR A 62 6.57 5.04 17.43
C THR A 62 5.50 5.84 16.67
N PRO A 63 5.83 6.86 15.86
CA PRO A 63 4.82 7.60 15.08
C PRO A 63 4.06 6.72 14.09
N GLU A 64 4.73 5.75 13.48
CA GLU A 64 4.13 4.85 12.52
C GLU A 64 3.26 3.78 13.18
N LYS A 65 3.69 3.28 14.35
CA LYS A 65 2.87 2.42 15.22
C LYS A 65 1.55 3.12 15.57
N LEU A 66 1.61 4.39 15.96
CA LEU A 66 0.42 5.19 16.26
C LEU A 66 -0.47 5.39 15.02
N LEU A 67 0.12 5.65 13.85
CA LEU A 67 -0.62 5.76 12.60
C LEU A 67 -1.32 4.45 12.22
N TYR A 68 -0.64 3.31 12.40
CA TYR A 68 -1.21 1.99 12.17
C TYR A 68 -2.30 1.62 13.19
N LEU A 69 -2.31 2.24 14.38
CA LEU A 69 -3.37 2.08 15.37
C LEU A 69 -4.52 3.08 15.20
N ALA A 70 -4.41 4.04 14.30
CA ALA A 70 -5.43 5.05 14.10
C ALA A 70 -6.74 4.43 13.57
N ASP A 71 -7.86 5.10 13.87
CA ASP A 71 -9.18 4.73 13.34
C ASP A 71 -9.34 5.08 11.86
N THR A 72 -8.45 5.93 11.33
CA THR A 72 -8.33 6.27 9.92
C THR A 72 -7.55 5.23 9.11
N ASP A 73 -7.05 4.16 9.75
CA ASP A 73 -6.42 3.04 9.05
C ASP A 73 -7.43 2.34 8.12
N TRP A 74 -6.95 1.94 6.93
CA TRP A 74 -7.81 1.39 5.89
C TRP A 74 -8.60 0.16 6.33
N TYR A 75 -8.02 -0.73 7.14
CA TYR A 75 -8.73 -1.93 7.60
C TYR A 75 -9.82 -1.59 8.61
N VAL A 76 -9.64 -0.55 9.43
CA VAL A 76 -10.66 -0.06 10.35
C VAL A 76 -11.82 0.54 9.58
N VAL A 77 -11.53 1.44 8.64
CA VAL A 77 -12.54 2.09 7.79
C VAL A 77 -13.31 1.03 6.98
N ARG A 78 -12.62 0.06 6.38
CA ARG A 78 -13.26 -1.04 5.64
C ARG A 78 -14.19 -1.87 6.53
N GLU A 79 -13.77 -2.22 7.74
CA GLU A 79 -14.61 -2.98 8.67
C GLU A 79 -15.86 -2.18 9.07
N GLN A 80 -15.73 -0.88 9.33
CA GLN A 80 -16.85 0.01 9.66
C GLN A 80 -17.83 0.23 8.50
N GLU A 81 -17.31 0.48 7.28
CA GLU A 81 -18.13 0.78 6.11
C GLU A 81 -18.79 -0.47 5.51
N THR A 82 -18.10 -1.60 5.52
CA THR A 82 -18.55 -2.81 4.81
C THR A 82 -19.02 -3.94 5.73
N GLY A 83 -18.76 -3.83 7.03
CA GLY A 83 -19.00 -4.91 8.00
C GLY A 83 -18.09 -6.13 7.82
N LYS A 84 -17.18 -6.13 6.84
CA LYS A 84 -16.25 -7.23 6.62
C LYS A 84 -15.16 -7.19 7.70
N PRO A 85 -14.98 -8.28 8.46
CA PRO A 85 -14.04 -8.27 9.56
C PRO A 85 -12.61 -7.99 9.09
N MET A 86 -11.86 -7.30 9.95
CA MET A 86 -10.43 -7.12 9.80
C MET A 86 -9.73 -8.50 9.77
N PRO A 87 -8.78 -8.73 8.84
CA PRO A 87 -8.01 -9.97 8.81
C PRO A 87 -7.31 -10.25 10.14
N VAL A 88 -7.24 -11.53 10.52
CA VAL A 88 -6.72 -11.97 11.83
C VAL A 88 -5.29 -11.50 12.05
N GLU A 89 -4.44 -11.57 11.02
CA GLU A 89 -3.05 -11.09 11.05
C GLU A 89 -2.92 -9.59 11.35
N VAL A 90 -3.79 -8.76 10.76
CA VAL A 90 -3.84 -7.31 10.99
C VAL A 90 -4.29 -7.02 12.42
N ARG A 91 -5.34 -7.72 12.89
CA ARG A 91 -5.83 -7.58 14.26
C ARG A 91 -4.77 -8.00 15.29
N ALA A 92 -4.09 -9.11 15.05
CA ALA A 92 -3.00 -9.60 15.90
C ALA A 92 -1.84 -8.60 15.96
N ARG A 93 -1.44 -8.05 14.81
CA ARG A 93 -0.38 -7.03 14.73
C ARG A 93 -0.75 -5.76 15.50
N ARG A 94 -1.98 -5.26 15.36
CA ARG A 94 -2.47 -4.08 16.11
C ARG A 94 -2.45 -4.35 17.62
N SER A 95 -2.87 -5.53 18.07
CA SER A 95 -2.78 -5.91 19.48
C SER A 95 -1.33 -5.95 19.98
N ALA A 96 -0.41 -6.54 19.21
CA ALA A 96 1.01 -6.57 19.55
C ALA A 96 1.62 -5.16 19.68
N ILE A 97 1.28 -4.26 18.76
CA ILE A 97 1.75 -2.87 18.79
C ILE A 97 1.25 -2.17 20.06
N ARG A 98 -0.02 -2.34 20.45
CA ARG A 98 -0.58 -1.76 21.69
C ARG A 98 0.10 -2.24 22.95
N VAL A 99 0.58 -3.48 22.97
CA VAL A 99 1.32 -4.06 24.10
C VAL A 99 2.76 -3.53 24.16
N SER A 100 3.33 -3.18 23.01
CA SER A 100 4.72 -2.72 22.88
C SER A 100 4.94 -1.22 23.02
N LEU A 101 3.87 -0.42 23.05
CA LEU A 101 3.89 1.03 23.25
C LEU A 101 3.82 1.37 24.73
#